data_AF-A0A2M7ZZI8-F1
#
_entry.id   AF-A0A2M7ZZI8-F1
#
_cell.length_a   1.000
_cell.length_b   1.000
_cell.length_c   1.000
_cell.angle_alpha   90.00
_cell.angle_beta   90.00
_cell.angle_gamma   90.00
#
_symmetry.space_group_name_H-M   'P 1'
#
loop_
_entity.id
_entity.type
_entity.pdbx_description
1 polymer ?
#
loop_
_entity_poly.entity_id
_entity_poly.type
_entity_poly.pdbx_seq_one_letter_code
_entity_poly.pdbx_strand_id
1 'polypeptide(L)'
;MKMISIIHRILREGKSFDDFRKAWFHTQGFGVPTQMHTVINTFNPREIISIGVMDIDEEKYAIPDLLKIDREERLASPLDDIVEETIVRHFGIVVAEDDFSKAESLTYLPPMVDGQETNVHEVLQALGILSEMITKSNMERDAIKNEEKNKSRGELLLEG
;
A
#
# COMPACT_ATOMS: atom_id res chain seq x y z
N MET A 1 -4.67 1.35 15.98
CA MET A 1 -4.30 2.51 15.14
C MET A 1 -4.76 2.27 13.72
N LYS A 2 -5.10 3.31 12.95
CA LYS A 2 -5.40 3.15 11.52
C LYS A 2 -4.19 3.52 10.67
N MET A 3 -3.75 2.60 9.82
CA MET A 3 -2.69 2.82 8.84
C MET A 3 -3.30 2.96 7.44
N ILE A 4 -2.79 3.94 6.69
CA ILE A 4 -3.16 4.17 5.29
C ILE A 4 -1.98 3.85 4.40
N SER A 5 -2.25 3.13 3.31
CA SER A 5 -1.37 3.07 2.15
C SER A 5 -2.06 3.73 0.96
N ILE A 6 -1.33 4.57 0.22
CA ILE A 6 -1.79 5.17 -1.03
C ILE A 6 -0.76 4.84 -2.10
N ILE A 7 -1.18 4.16 -3.15
CA ILE A 7 -0.29 3.71 -4.21
C ILE A 7 -0.82 4.16 -5.56
N HIS A 8 -0.01 4.95 -6.26
CA HIS A 8 -0.29 5.42 -7.61
C HIS A 8 0.43 4.54 -8.62
N ARG A 9 -0.30 4.08 -9.62
CA ARG A 9 0.25 3.35 -10.77
C ARG A 9 -0.38 3.85 -12.04
N ILE A 10 0.43 3.95 -13.09
CA ILE A 10 -0.07 4.25 -14.43
C ILE A 10 -0.18 2.94 -15.19
N LEU A 11 -1.36 2.63 -15.74
CA LEU A 11 -1.54 1.52 -16.67
C LEU A 11 -0.68 1.75 -17.92
N ARG A 12 -0.04 0.70 -18.42
CA ARG A 12 0.62 0.74 -19.75
C ARG A 12 -0.42 0.99 -20.84
N GLU A 13 0.05 1.49 -21.98
CA GLU A 13 -0.82 1.75 -23.14
C GLU A 13 -1.60 0.48 -23.54
N GLY A 14 -2.90 0.64 -23.80
CA GLY A 14 -3.80 -0.47 -24.13
C GLY A 14 -4.24 -1.37 -22.98
N LYS A 15 -3.75 -1.18 -21.75
CA LYS A 15 -4.22 -1.92 -20.56
C LYS A 15 -5.44 -1.28 -19.93
N SER A 16 -6.33 -2.12 -19.39
CA SER A 16 -7.58 -1.72 -18.75
C SER A 16 -7.53 -1.83 -17.22
N PHE A 17 -8.52 -1.23 -16.56
CA PHE A 17 -8.73 -1.45 -15.13
C PHE A 17 -8.98 -2.93 -14.79
N ASP A 18 -9.67 -3.68 -15.65
CA ASP A 18 -9.93 -5.10 -15.42
C ASP A 18 -8.63 -5.93 -15.48
N ASP A 19 -7.72 -5.60 -16.39
CA ASP A 19 -6.38 -6.22 -16.44
C ASP A 19 -5.62 -5.96 -15.12
N PHE A 20 -5.64 -4.72 -14.65
CA PHE A 20 -5.07 -4.37 -13.35
C PHE A 20 -5.74 -5.13 -12.21
N ARG A 21 -7.07 -5.17 -12.20
CA ARG A 21 -7.86 -5.77 -11.12
C ARG A 21 -7.61 -7.26 -10.99
N LYS A 22 -7.37 -7.96 -12.10
CA LYS A 22 -6.98 -9.38 -12.14
C LYS A 22 -5.54 -9.60 -11.68
N ALA A 23 -4.60 -8.75 -12.10
CA ALA A 23 -3.19 -8.85 -11.74
C ALA A 23 -2.89 -8.47 -10.28
N TRP A 24 -3.63 -7.49 -9.74
CA TRP A 24 -3.41 -6.94 -8.41
C TRP A 24 -4.15 -7.68 -7.30
N PHE A 25 -5.24 -8.41 -7.60
CA PHE A 25 -6.07 -8.95 -6.53
C PHE A 25 -5.33 -9.96 -5.67
N HIS A 26 -5.17 -9.63 -4.40
CA HIS A 26 -4.55 -10.55 -3.47
C HIS A 26 -5.42 -11.79 -3.27
N THR A 27 -4.78 -12.94 -3.31
CA THR A 27 -5.44 -14.21 -3.00
C THR A 27 -5.48 -14.47 -1.49
N GLN A 28 -4.56 -13.83 -0.76
CA GLN A 28 -4.48 -13.85 0.69
C GLN A 28 -4.86 -12.49 1.31
N GLY A 29 -5.65 -12.50 2.39
CA GLY A 29 -5.92 -11.31 3.19
C GLY A 29 -4.76 -10.98 4.16
N PHE A 30 -4.66 -9.73 4.61
CA PHE A 30 -3.55 -9.24 5.43
C PHE A 30 -3.57 -9.66 6.91
N GLY A 31 -4.54 -10.46 7.35
CA GLY A 31 -4.66 -10.90 8.75
C GLY A 31 -5.16 -9.84 9.73
N VAL A 32 -5.39 -8.60 9.27
CA VAL A 32 -5.95 -7.48 10.03
C VAL A 32 -7.18 -6.91 9.32
N PRO A 33 -8.14 -6.29 10.04
CA PRO A 33 -9.25 -5.58 9.40
C PRO A 33 -8.70 -4.58 8.37
N THR A 34 -9.04 -4.81 7.10
CA THR A 34 -8.50 -4.03 5.98
C THR A 34 -9.60 -3.74 4.99
N GLN A 35 -9.71 -2.49 4.56
CA GLN A 35 -10.52 -2.06 3.44
C GLN A 35 -9.62 -1.49 2.36
N MET A 36 -9.90 -1.83 1.09
CA MET A 36 -9.18 -1.27 -0.04
C MET A 36 -10.17 -0.52 -0.94
N HIS A 37 -9.90 0.76 -1.16
CA HIS A 37 -10.55 1.54 -2.20
C HIS A 37 -9.62 1.60 -3.41
N THR A 38 -10.15 1.33 -4.59
CA THR A 38 -9.41 1.53 -5.84
C THR A 38 -10.09 2.63 -6.63
N VAL A 39 -9.34 3.68 -6.95
CA VAL A 39 -9.83 4.89 -7.59
C VAL A 39 -9.18 4.99 -8.98
N ILE A 40 -9.99 5.35 -9.97
CA ILE A 40 -9.51 5.77 -11.29
C ILE A 40 -9.45 7.30 -11.27
N ASN A 41 -8.28 7.87 -11.57
CA ASN A 41 -8.12 9.32 -11.56
C ASN A 41 -8.98 9.98 -12.65
N THR A 42 -9.78 10.98 -12.27
CA THR A 42 -10.62 11.74 -13.19
C THR A 42 -9.81 12.53 -14.23
N PHE A 43 -8.60 12.98 -13.90
CA PHE A 43 -7.72 13.72 -14.81
C PHE A 43 -6.81 12.82 -15.63
N ASN A 44 -6.69 11.55 -15.26
CA ASN A 44 -5.91 10.55 -15.99
C ASN A 44 -6.55 9.17 -15.82
N PRO A 45 -7.41 8.72 -16.76
CA PRO A 45 -8.09 7.43 -16.65
C PRO A 45 -7.15 6.21 -16.65
N ARG A 46 -5.87 6.37 -17.02
CA ARG A 46 -4.85 5.33 -16.90
C ARG A 46 -4.21 5.29 -15.51
N GLU A 47 -4.38 6.31 -14.68
CA GLU A 47 -3.87 6.31 -13.31
C GLU A 47 -4.85 5.61 -12.36
N ILE A 48 -4.34 4.57 -11.70
CA ILE A 48 -5.03 3.82 -10.67
C ILE A 48 -4.40 4.17 -9.32
N ILE A 49 -5.25 4.55 -8.37
CA ILE A 49 -4.87 4.89 -7.00
C ILE A 49 -5.49 3.83 -6.08
N SER A 50 -4.64 3.00 -5.48
CA SER A 50 -5.06 2.04 -4.46
C SER A 50 -4.90 2.67 -3.08
N ILE A 51 -5.98 2.74 -2.30
CA ILE A 51 -6.02 3.26 -0.93
C ILE A 51 -6.38 2.13 0.02
N GLY A 52 -5.42 1.64 0.78
CA GLY A 52 -5.63 0.63 1.81
C GLY A 52 -5.77 1.26 3.18
N VAL A 53 -6.89 1.02 3.85
CA VAL A 53 -7.17 1.40 5.24
C VAL A 53 -7.06 0.13 6.09
N MET A 54 -6.11 0.10 7.01
CA MET A 54 -5.83 -1.05 7.87
C MET A 54 -6.01 -0.65 9.33
N ASP A 55 -6.76 -1.44 10.09
CA ASP A 55 -6.84 -1.27 11.54
C ASP A 55 -5.85 -2.22 12.21
N ILE A 56 -4.85 -1.64 12.86
CA ILE A 56 -3.74 -2.34 13.50
C ILE A 56 -3.85 -2.15 15.00
N ASP A 57 -4.27 -3.22 15.67
CA ASP A 57 -4.10 -3.40 17.10
C ASP A 57 -2.70 -3.94 17.37
N GLU A 58 -1.82 -3.11 17.96
CA GLU A 58 -0.42 -3.44 18.23
C GLU A 58 -0.25 -4.62 19.19
N GLU A 59 -1.22 -4.85 20.08
CA GLU A 59 -1.16 -5.95 21.05
C GLU A 59 -1.57 -7.28 20.40
N LYS A 60 -2.37 -7.21 19.32
CA LYS A 60 -3.00 -8.37 18.69
C LYS A 60 -2.37 -8.77 17.36
N TYR A 61 -1.78 -7.82 16.63
CA TYR A 61 -1.30 -8.03 15.26
C TYR A 61 0.14 -7.57 15.09
N ALA A 62 0.94 -8.41 14.45
CA ALA A 62 2.33 -8.09 14.12
C ALA A 62 2.41 -7.44 12.73
N ILE A 63 2.80 -6.15 12.68
CA ILE A 63 3.10 -5.43 11.42
C ILE A 63 4.07 -6.22 10.51
N PRO A 64 5.11 -6.90 11.02
CA PRO A 64 5.99 -7.72 10.18
C PRO A 64 5.27 -8.82 9.39
N ASP A 65 4.25 -9.46 9.96
CA ASP A 65 3.50 -10.53 9.27
C ASP A 65 2.66 -9.96 8.13
N LEU A 66 2.03 -8.81 8.35
CA LEU A 66 1.32 -8.07 7.30
C LEU A 66 2.26 -7.70 6.15
N LEU A 67 3.45 -7.17 6.46
CA LEU A 67 4.44 -6.78 5.46
C LEU A 67 5.03 -7.99 4.72
N LYS A 68 5.09 -9.15 5.37
CA LYS A 68 5.48 -10.41 4.72
C LYS A 68 4.43 -10.83 3.69
N ILE A 69 3.14 -10.81 4.04
CA ILE A 69 2.05 -11.13 3.11
C ILE A 69 2.06 -10.17 1.91
N ASP A 70 2.14 -8.85 2.16
CA ASP A 70 2.24 -7.85 1.07
C ASP A 70 3.42 -8.15 0.15
N ARG A 71 4.59 -8.45 0.71
CA ARG A 71 5.78 -8.77 -0.09
C ARG A 71 5.57 -10.02 -0.96
N GLU A 72 5.06 -11.11 -0.39
CA GLU A 72 4.87 -12.39 -1.08
C GLU A 72 3.86 -12.25 -2.23
N GLU A 73 2.70 -11.66 -1.96
CA GLU A 73 1.67 -11.42 -2.98
C GLU A 73 2.16 -10.49 -4.09
N ARG A 74 2.97 -9.47 -3.75
CA ARG A 74 3.55 -8.56 -4.75
C ARG A 74 4.62 -9.19 -5.62
N LEU A 75 5.43 -10.11 -5.07
CA LEU A 75 6.43 -10.84 -5.85
C LEU A 75 5.76 -11.79 -6.86
N ALA A 76 4.64 -12.40 -6.47
CA ALA A 76 3.87 -13.29 -7.33
C ALA A 76 3.02 -12.55 -8.39
N SER A 77 2.83 -11.24 -8.25
CA SER A 77 1.90 -10.48 -9.08
C SER A 77 2.47 -10.15 -10.47
N PRO A 78 1.70 -10.35 -11.57
CA PRO A 78 2.11 -10.00 -12.93
C PRO A 78 1.97 -8.50 -13.23
N LEU A 79 1.95 -7.64 -12.21
CA LEU A 79 1.64 -6.22 -12.36
C LEU A 79 2.64 -5.46 -13.25
N ASP A 80 3.91 -5.89 -13.31
CA ASP A 80 4.94 -5.22 -14.13
C ASP A 80 4.58 -5.18 -15.64
N ASP A 81 3.79 -6.15 -16.11
CA ASP A 81 3.30 -6.22 -17.49
C ASP A 81 2.09 -5.32 -17.75
N ILE A 82 1.46 -4.84 -16.68
CA ILE A 82 0.19 -4.10 -16.72
C ILE A 82 0.40 -2.61 -16.40
N VAL A 83 1.31 -2.29 -15.50
CA VAL A 83 1.60 -0.92 -15.07
C VAL A 83 2.99 -0.49 -15.50
N GLU A 84 3.18 0.81 -15.68
CA GLU A 84 4.48 1.42 -15.88
C GLU A 84 5.36 1.23 -14.63
N GLU A 85 6.67 1.31 -14.81
CA GLU A 85 7.64 1.08 -13.73
C GLU A 85 7.58 2.16 -12.64
N THR A 86 7.14 3.36 -13.00
CA THR A 86 7.03 4.47 -12.05
C THR A 86 5.83 4.25 -11.15
N ILE A 87 6.11 4.12 -9.85
CA ILE A 87 5.13 3.89 -8.80
C ILE A 87 5.39 4.85 -7.65
N VAL A 88 4.36 5.57 -7.25
CA VAL A 88 4.40 6.43 -6.06
C VAL A 88 3.71 5.70 -4.92
N ARG A 89 4.31 5.71 -3.73
CA ARG A 89 3.75 5.08 -2.53
C ARG A 89 3.81 6.06 -1.37
N HIS A 90 2.70 6.19 -0.67
CA HIS A 90 2.60 6.88 0.60
C HIS A 90 2.10 5.90 1.64
N PHE A 91 2.74 5.90 2.80
CA PHE A 91 2.33 5.14 3.97
C PHE A 91 2.23 6.11 5.13
N GLY A 92 1.19 5.99 5.93
CA GLY A 92 0.96 6.89 7.05
C GLY A 92 -0.01 6.32 8.07
N ILE A 93 -0.10 7.01 9.19
CA ILE A 93 -1.04 6.72 10.28
C ILE A 93 -2.11 7.82 10.24
N VAL A 94 -3.38 7.44 10.35
CA VAL A 94 -4.49 8.41 10.46
C VAL A 94 -4.37 9.13 11.80
N VAL A 95 -4.37 10.45 11.76
CA VAL A 95 -4.29 11.30 12.97
C VAL A 95 -5.57 12.08 13.26
N ALA A 96 -6.48 12.17 12.29
CA ALA A 96 -7.77 12.84 12.44
C ALA A 96 -8.78 12.27 11.44
N GLU A 97 -10.03 12.18 11.87
CA GLU A 97 -11.22 11.85 11.08
C GLU A 97 -12.25 12.96 11.33
N ASP A 98 -12.48 13.79 10.31
CA ASP A 98 -13.40 14.93 10.39
C ASP A 98 -14.62 14.70 9.47
N ASP A 99 -15.82 14.98 9.99
CA ASP A 99 -17.06 14.92 9.19
C ASP A 99 -17.39 16.29 8.59
N PHE A 100 -17.12 16.44 7.29
CA PHE A 100 -17.46 17.61 6.49
C PHE A 100 -18.77 17.47 5.70
N SER A 101 -19.65 16.53 6.04
CA SER A 101 -20.88 16.25 5.28
C SER A 101 -21.90 17.41 5.29
N LYS A 102 -21.84 18.29 6.30
CA LYS A 102 -22.79 19.40 6.43
C LYS A 102 -22.33 20.65 5.70
N ALA A 103 -23.24 21.28 4.96
CA ALA A 103 -23.03 22.56 4.29
C ALA A 103 -23.29 23.77 5.23
N GLU A 104 -22.74 23.71 6.45
CA GLU A 104 -22.84 24.77 7.46
C GLU A 104 -21.46 25.08 8.05
N SER A 105 -21.35 26.16 8.83
CA SER A 105 -20.10 26.48 9.52
C SER A 105 -19.77 25.41 10.56
N LEU A 106 -18.57 24.84 10.47
CA LEU A 106 -18.07 23.87 11.42
C LEU A 106 -17.24 24.56 12.52
N THR A 107 -17.26 23.97 13.70
CA THR A 107 -16.38 24.38 14.81
C THR A 107 -15.13 23.51 14.77
N TYR A 108 -13.98 24.09 15.07
CA TYR A 108 -12.73 23.34 15.20
C TYR A 108 -12.86 22.25 16.28
N LEU A 109 -12.33 21.06 15.97
CA LEU A 109 -12.17 19.94 16.89
C LEU A 109 -10.69 19.56 16.97
N PRO A 110 -10.20 19.11 18.14
CA PRO A 110 -8.87 18.50 18.21
C PRO A 110 -8.81 17.24 17.33
N PRO A 111 -7.62 16.81 16.89
CA PRO A 111 -7.44 15.63 16.07
C PRO A 111 -7.97 14.38 16.79
N MET A 112 -8.92 13.67 16.17
CA MET A 112 -9.55 12.48 16.75
C MET A 112 -9.65 11.35 15.73
N VAL A 113 -9.51 10.11 16.18
CA VAL A 113 -9.76 8.90 15.37
C VAL A 113 -10.69 8.01 16.18
N ASP A 114 -11.75 7.49 15.56
CA ASP A 114 -12.78 6.67 16.24
C ASP A 114 -13.34 7.31 17.53
N GLY A 115 -13.43 8.65 17.55
CA GLY A 115 -13.93 9.42 18.69
C GLY A 115 -12.95 9.58 19.86
N GLN A 116 -11.68 9.18 19.70
CA GLN A 116 -10.62 9.37 20.69
C GLN A 116 -9.63 10.43 20.22
N GLU A 117 -9.24 11.35 21.12
CA GLU A 117 -8.22 12.35 20.82
C GLU A 117 -6.88 11.67 20.53
N THR A 118 -6.24 12.10 19.45
CA THR A 118 -4.98 11.51 18.97
C THR A 118 -3.80 12.15 19.68
N ASN A 119 -2.98 11.34 20.34
CA ASN A 119 -1.68 11.77 20.80
C ASN A 119 -0.68 11.83 19.63
N VAL A 120 -0.55 13.02 19.03
CA VAL A 120 0.34 13.24 17.87
C VAL A 120 1.80 12.89 18.20
N HIS A 121 2.24 13.08 19.45
CA HIS A 121 3.62 12.76 19.82
C HIS A 121 3.88 11.25 19.76
N GLU A 122 2.96 10.42 20.25
CA GLU A 122 3.04 8.96 20.14
C GLU A 122 2.98 8.50 18.68
N VAL A 123 2.12 9.10 17.86
CA VAL A 123 2.06 8.79 16.42
C VAL A 123 3.40 9.09 15.73
N LEU A 124 4.04 10.21 16.03
CA LEU A 124 5.34 10.56 15.45
C LEU A 124 6.44 9.54 15.82
N GLN A 125 6.40 8.98 17.04
CA GLN A 125 7.31 7.90 17.42
C GLN A 125 7.02 6.61 16.64
N ALA A 126 5.75 6.23 16.52
CA ALA A 126 5.32 5.05 15.78
C ALA A 126 5.69 5.14 14.28
N LEU A 127 5.61 6.34 13.68
CA LEU A 127 6.00 6.55 12.28
C LEU A 127 7.47 6.20 12.00
N GLY A 128 8.38 6.50 12.93
CA GLY A 128 9.79 6.13 12.80
C GLY A 128 9.96 4.63 12.66
N ILE A 129 9.39 3.87 13.59
CA ILE A 129 9.42 2.40 13.61
C ILE A 129 8.77 1.82 12.34
N LEU A 130 7.60 2.32 11.96
CA LEU A 130 6.89 1.86 10.78
C LEU A 130 7.71 2.10 9.49
N SER A 131 8.34 3.26 9.37
CA SER A 131 9.15 3.60 8.20
C SER A 131 10.34 2.66 8.03
N GLU A 132 10.99 2.27 9.13
CA GLU A 132 12.10 1.30 9.13
C GLU A 132 11.62 -0.09 8.71
N MET A 133 10.50 -0.56 9.25
CA MET A 133 9.92 -1.85 8.90
C MET A 133 9.53 -1.93 7.42
N ILE A 134 8.86 -0.89 6.90
CA ILE A 134 8.47 -0.82 5.48
C ILE A 134 9.71 -0.76 4.59
N THR A 135 10.72 0.04 4.96
CA THR A 135 11.97 0.14 4.20
C THR A 135 12.66 -1.21 4.13
N LYS A 136 12.79 -1.91 5.27
CA LYS A 136 13.38 -3.24 5.33
C LYS A 136 12.62 -4.24 4.46
N SER A 137 11.29 -4.30 4.54
CA SER A 137 10.49 -5.22 3.73
C SER A 137 10.63 -4.94 2.22
N ASN A 138 10.69 -3.66 1.82
CA ASN A 138 10.93 -3.28 0.43
C ASN A 138 12.32 -3.71 -0.05
N MET A 139 13.37 -3.52 0.77
CA MET A 139 14.72 -3.96 0.44
C MET A 139 14.81 -5.48 0.26
N GLU A 140 14.17 -6.25 1.15
CA GLU A 140 14.08 -7.71 1.05
C GLU A 140 13.38 -8.14 -0.26
N ARG A 141 12.26 -7.49 -0.60
CA ARG A 141 11.55 -7.75 -1.87
C ARG A 141 12.46 -7.50 -3.08
N ASP A 142 13.12 -6.35 -3.11
CA ASP A 142 13.90 -5.92 -4.27
C ASP A 142 15.15 -6.80 -4.44
N ALA A 143 15.74 -7.27 -3.34
CA ALA A 143 16.81 -8.26 -3.37
C ALA A 143 16.35 -9.58 -4.02
N ILE A 144 15.22 -10.14 -3.58
CA ILE A 144 14.65 -11.38 -4.14
C ILE A 144 14.38 -11.21 -5.65
N LYS A 145 13.71 -10.12 -6.03
CA LYS A 145 13.36 -9.84 -7.43
C LYS A 145 14.61 -9.71 -8.32
N ASN A 146 15.68 -9.12 -7.81
CA ASN A 146 16.94 -8.99 -8.54
C ASN A 146 17.68 -10.33 -8.68
N GLU A 147 17.66 -11.17 -7.64
CA GLU A 147 18.23 -12.52 -7.69
C GLU A 147 17.51 -13.40 -8.73
N GLU A 148 16.18 -13.37 -8.76
CA GLU A 148 15.38 -14.12 -9.74
C GLU A 148 15.68 -13.67 -11.18
N LYS A 149 15.71 -12.35 -11.43
CA LYS A 149 16.09 -11.79 -12.74
C LYS A 149 17.49 -12.24 -13.17
N ASN A 150 18.45 -12.25 -12.25
CA ASN A 150 19.82 -12.66 -12.55
C ASN A 150 19.92 -14.16 -12.86
N LYS A 151 19.17 -15.01 -12.16
CA LYS A 151 19.08 -16.46 -12.44
C LYS A 151 18.51 -16.73 -13.83
N SER A 152 17.35 -16.15 -14.15
CA SER A 152 16.73 -16.32 -15.48
C SER A 152 17.64 -15.83 -16.61
N ARG A 153 18.39 -14.75 -16.40
CA ARG A 153 19.36 -14.25 -17.40
C ARG A 153 20.58 -15.16 -17.55
N GLY A 154 21.02 -15.81 -16.47
CA GLY A 154 22.12 -16.79 -16.50
C GLY A 154 21.74 -18.08 -17.23
N GLU A 155 20.52 -18.57 -17.04
CA GLU A 155 19.99 -19.77 -17.72
C GLU A 155 19.84 -19.53 -19.24
N LEU A 156 19.32 -18.36 -19.66
CA LEU A 156 19.23 -17.96 -21.07
C LEU A 156 20.59 -17.87 -21.79
N LEU A 157 21.69 -17.65 -21.07
CA LEU A 157 23.04 -17.60 -21.62
C LEU A 157 23.72 -18.96 -21.71
N LEU A 158 23.18 -19.99 -21.03
CA LEU A 158 23.69 -21.36 -21.08
C LEU A 158 22.96 -22.22 -22.12
N GLU A 159 21.79 -21.79 -22.59
CA GLU A 159 20.97 -22.47 -23.60
C GLU A 159 21.14 -21.91 -25.04
N GLY A 160 21.98 -20.89 -25.25
CA GLY A 160 22.27 -20.29 -26.55
C GLY A 160 23.72 -20.49 -27.00
#